data_AF-A0A661ID70-F1
#
_entry.id   AF-A0A661ID70-F1
#
_cell.length_a   1.000
_cell.length_b   1.000
_cell.length_c   1.000
_cell.angle_alpha   90.00
_cell.angle_beta   90.00
_cell.angle_gamma   90.00
#
_symmetry.space_group_name_H-M   'P 1'
#
loop_
_entity.id
_entity.type
_entity.pdbx_description
1 polymer ?
#
loop_
_entity_poly.entity_id
_entity_poly.type
_entity_poly.pdbx_seq_one_letter_code
_entity_poly.pdbx_strand_id
1 'polypeptide(L)' 'MTALLKVELENLKVVQNYLKPKDLKLALQIIKENQNNFTRIWDEWFN' A
#
# COMPACT_ATOMS: atom_id res chain seq x y z
N MET A 1 -10.60 8.68 15.61
CA MET A 1 -10.46 7.53 14.69
C MET A 1 -9.37 7.85 13.69
N THR A 2 -8.29 7.07 13.68
CA THR A 2 -7.20 7.19 12.72
C THR A 2 -7.62 6.52 11.41
N ALA A 3 -7.45 7.19 10.27
CA ALA A 3 -7.70 6.58 8.97
C ALA A 3 -6.56 5.61 8.63
N LEU A 4 -6.88 4.36 8.30
CA LEU A 4 -5.92 3.29 8.07
C LEU A 4 -6.27 2.53 6.79
N LEU A 5 -5.24 2.16 6.02
CA LEU A 5 -5.30 1.30 4.85
C LEU A 5 -4.19 0.25 4.99
N LYS A 6 -4.55 -1.02 4.84
CA LYS A 6 -3.62 -2.16 4.78
C LYS A 6 -3.76 -2.85 3.44
N VAL A 7 -2.65 -3.02 2.73
CA VAL A 7 -2.58 -3.62 1.39
C VAL A 7 -1.51 -4.71 1.41
N GLU A 8 -1.81 -5.85 0.81
CA GLU A 8 -0.82 -6.86 0.44
C GLU A 8 0.01 -6.32 -0.73
N LEU A 9 1.30 -6.07 -0.50
CA LEU A 9 2.13 -5.36 -1.47
C LEU A 9 2.32 -6.15 -2.78
N GLU A 10 2.40 -7.48 -2.74
CA GLU A 10 2.67 -8.34 -3.91
C GLU A 10 1.55 -8.26 -4.97
N ASN A 11 0.30 -8.34 -4.55
CA ASN A 11 -0.86 -8.43 -5.42
C ASN A 11 -1.76 -7.17 -5.37
N LEU A 12 -1.38 -6.16 -4.59
CA LEU A 12 -2.13 -4.92 -4.33
C LEU A 12 -3.55 -5.16 -3.75
N LYS A 13 -3.77 -6.30 -3.09
CA LYS A 13 -5.05 -6.63 -2.48
C LYS A 13 -5.25 -5.82 -1.21
N VAL A 14 -6.37 -5.11 -1.14
CA VAL A 14 -6.78 -4.38 0.07
C VAL A 14 -7.24 -5.38 1.13
N VAL A 15 -6.56 -5.39 2.28
CA VAL A 15 -6.90 -6.23 3.43
C VAL A 15 -7.78 -5.48 4.43
N GLN A 16 -7.55 -4.18 4.57
CA GLN A 16 -8.31 -3.32 5.47
C GLN A 16 -8.38 -1.91 4.91
N ASN A 17 -9.56 -1.29 4.92
CA ASN A 17 -9.75 0.07 4.43
C ASN A 17 -10.75 0.85 5.29
N TYR A 18 -10.30 1.99 5.83
CA TYR A 18 -11.15 3.00 6.45
C TYR A 18 -11.10 4.35 5.71
N LEU A 19 -10.52 4.38 4.50
CA LEU A 19 -10.46 5.57 3.67
C LEU A 19 -11.75 5.75 2.88
N LYS A 20 -12.07 7.02 2.58
CA LYS A 20 -13.10 7.35 1.59
C LYS A 20 -12.66 6.87 0.19
N PRO A 21 -13.60 6.58 -0.73
CA PRO A 21 -13.26 6.04 -2.05
C PRO A 21 -12.22 6.86 -2.85
N LYS A 22 -12.30 8.20 -2.75
CA LYS A 22 -11.35 9.10 -3.42
C LYS A 22 -9.92 8.90 -2.89
N ASP A 23 -9.78 8.81 -1.57
CA ASP A 23 -8.49 8.66 -0.90
C ASP A 23 -7.92 7.26 -1.09
N LEU A 24 -8.78 6.22 -1.07
CA LEU A 24 -8.38 4.86 -1.41
C LEU A 24 -7.82 4.76 -2.83
N LYS A 25 -8.48 5.38 -3.81
CA LYS A 25 -8.02 5.38 -5.20
C LYS A 25 -6.64 6.02 -5.34
N LEU A 26 -6.43 7.16 -4.68
CA LEU A 26 -5.14 7.83 -4.67
C LEU A 26 -4.06 6.98 -3.98
N ALA A 27 -4.36 6.40 -2.82
CA ALA A 27 -3.43 5.56 -2.09
C ALA A 27 -3.01 4.33 -2.90
N LEU A 28 -3.95 3.64 -3.54
CA LEU A 28 -3.64 2.49 -4.40
C LEU A 28 -2.80 2.88 -5.62
N GLN A 29 -3.02 4.07 -6.18
CA GLN A 29 -2.18 4.57 -7.27
C GLN A 29 -0.74 4.81 -6.80
N ILE A 30 -0.54 5.47 -5.66
CA ILE A 30 0.78 5.70 -5.07
C ILE A 30 1.48 4.36 -4.79
N ILE A 31 0.76 3.40 -4.19
CA ILE A 31 1.32 2.07 -3.88
C ILE A 31 1.75 1.36 -5.15
N LYS A 32 0.93 1.40 -6.20
CA LYS A 32 1.24 0.78 -7.49
C LYS A 32 2.46 1.41 -8.15
N GLU A 33 2.55 2.75 -8.18
CA GLU A 33 3.67 3.47 -8.78
C GLU A 33 5.00 3.22 -8.05
N ASN A 34 4.94 2.91 -6.75
CA ASN A 34 6.12 2.71 -5.91
C ASN A 34 6.36 1.26 -5.48
N GLN A 35 5.57 0.31 -6.01
CA GLN A 35 5.54 -1.09 -5.56
C GLN A 35 6.94 -1.71 -5.51
N ASN A 36 7.69 -1.59 -6.61
CA ASN A 36 9.05 -2.13 -6.71
C ASN A 36 10.01 -1.52 -5.68
N ASN A 37 9.89 -0.21 -5.40
CA ASN A 37 10.75 0.46 -4.45
C ASN A 37 10.44 0.00 -3.02
N PHE A 38 9.16 -0.21 -2.69
CA PHE A 38 8.76 -0.77 -1.40
C PHE A 38 9.26 -2.20 -1.22
N THR A 39 9.14 -3.04 -2.24
CA THR A 39 9.67 -4.40 -2.22
C THR A 39 11.19 -4.38 -2.02
N ARG A 40 11.91 -3.54 -2.78
CA ARG A 40 13.38 -3.40 -2.63
C ARG A 40 13.78 -2.99 -1.21
N ILE A 41 13.15 -1.97 -0.64
CA ILE A 41 13.47 -1.50 0.72
C ILE A 41 13.15 -2.58 1.76
N TRP A 42 12.07 -3.32 1.57
CA TRP A 42 11.71 -4.43 2.44
C TRP A 42 12.77 -5.53 2.38
N ASP A 43 13.15 -5.96 1.18
CA ASP A 43 14.18 -6.99 0.99
C ASP A 43 15.53 -6.53 1.55
N GLU A 44 15.92 -5.27 1.37
CA GLU A 44 17.14 -4.68 1.95
C GLU A 44 17.12 -4.65 3.48
N TRP A 45 15.95 -4.51 4.11
CA TRP A 45 15.84 -4.45 5.56
C TRP A 45 15.99 -5.82 6.23
N PHE A 46 15.60 -6.89 5.54
CA PHE A 46 15.61 -8.25 6.08
C PHE A 46 16.81 -9.10 5.65
N ASN A 47 17.65 -8.61 4.72
CA ASN A 47 18.93 -9.22 4.34
C ASN A 47 20.10 -8.68 5.17
#